data_AF-A0A7L2YSM2-F1
#
_entry.id   AF-A0A7L2YSM2-F1
#
_cell.length_a   1.000
_cell.length_b   1.000
_cell.length_c   1.000
_cell.angle_alpha   90.00
_cell.angle_beta   90.00
_cell.angle_gamma   90.00
#
_symmetry.space_group_name_H-M   'P 1'
#
loop_
_entity.id
_entity.type
_entity.pdbx_description
1 polymer ?
#
loop_
_entity_poly.entity_id
_entity_poly.type
_entity_poly.pdbx_seq_one_letter_code
_entity_poly.pdbx_strand_id
1 'polypeptide(L)'
;VPTTELEWVPLELCFGIPLFSSELNQKVCRKIATHGLCRKESLQKLLHSSRKLSLQVLNFVHSFQEGISTLDQLHDAGSSGSLLQPLSADMGVPLPAKNLMFKEGVLSEWNGWSPSSV
;
A
#
# COMPACT_ATOMS: atom_id res chain seq x y z
N VAL A 1 -3.33 -44.34 -9.72
CA VAL A 1 -2.57 -43.74 -10.84
C VAL A 1 -2.65 -42.23 -10.66
N PRO A 2 -1.53 -41.52 -10.53
CA PRO A 2 -1.54 -40.11 -10.14
C PRO A 2 -2.07 -39.25 -11.29
N THR A 3 -2.91 -38.28 -10.93
CA THR A 3 -3.47 -37.26 -11.82
C THR A 3 -2.33 -36.41 -12.38
N THR A 4 -2.15 -36.50 -13.69
CA THR A 4 -1.21 -35.71 -14.48
C THR A 4 -1.38 -34.24 -14.16
N GLU A 5 -0.31 -33.61 -13.69
CA GLU A 5 -0.11 -32.17 -13.82
C GLU A 5 -0.05 -31.87 -15.32
N LEU A 6 -1.22 -31.75 -15.98
CA LEU A 6 -1.31 -30.99 -17.22
C LEU A 6 -1.12 -29.53 -16.81
N GLU A 7 0.16 -29.24 -16.65
CA GLU A 7 0.81 -28.00 -16.27
C GLU A 7 0.24 -26.85 -17.09
N TRP A 8 -0.08 -25.75 -16.41
CA TRP A 8 -0.40 -24.48 -17.01
C TRP A 8 0.67 -24.09 -18.03
N VAL A 9 0.39 -24.26 -19.33
CA VAL A 9 1.31 -23.85 -20.40
C VAL A 9 1.16 -22.34 -20.58
N PRO A 10 2.25 -21.55 -20.60
CA PRO A 10 2.17 -20.13 -20.92
C PRO A 10 1.54 -19.94 -22.30
N LEU A 11 0.40 -19.25 -22.35
CA LEU A 11 -0.17 -18.80 -23.62
C LEU A 11 0.83 -17.81 -24.25
N GLU A 12 1.27 -18.11 -25.48
CA GLU A 12 1.97 -17.18 -26.37
C GLU A 12 3.43 -16.81 -26.02
N LEU A 13 4.33 -17.80 -25.95
CA LEU A 13 5.78 -17.56 -26.09
C LEU A 13 6.16 -17.39 -27.57
N CYS A 14 5.79 -16.25 -28.16
CA CYS A 14 6.31 -15.82 -29.46
C CYS A 14 7.75 -15.36 -29.28
N PHE A 15 8.73 -16.15 -29.75
CA PHE A 15 10.18 -15.87 -29.82
C PHE A 15 10.62 -14.46 -29.38
N GLY A 16 10.77 -14.27 -28.07
CA GLY A 16 11.36 -13.05 -27.53
C GLY A 16 12.86 -13.02 -27.77
N ILE A 17 13.41 -11.84 -28.05
CA ILE A 17 14.86 -11.63 -27.95
C ILE A 17 15.22 -11.94 -26.48
N PRO A 18 16.11 -12.91 -26.22
CA PRO A 18 16.44 -13.25 -24.85
C PRO A 18 17.03 -12.01 -24.18
N LEU A 19 16.39 -11.56 -23.08
CA LEU A 19 16.81 -10.37 -22.32
C LEU A 19 18.27 -10.46 -21.86
N PHE A 20 18.78 -11.69 -21.76
CA PHE A 20 20.13 -12.03 -21.33
C PHE A 20 20.74 -13.10 -22.24
N SER A 21 22.07 -13.11 -22.35
CA SER A 21 22.76 -14.28 -22.92
C SER A 21 22.45 -15.53 -22.09
N SER A 22 22.56 -16.71 -22.70
CA SER A 22 22.30 -17.99 -22.02
C SER A 22 23.11 -18.14 -20.72
N GLU A 23 24.37 -17.69 -20.73
CA GLU A 23 25.25 -17.72 -19.56
C GLU A 23 24.70 -16.84 -18.41
N LEU A 24 24.29 -15.61 -18.72
CA LEU A 24 23.75 -14.68 -17.74
C LEU A 24 22.39 -15.18 -17.21
N ASN A 25 21.52 -15.66 -18.09
CA ASN A 25 20.25 -16.25 -17.70
C ASN A 25 20.45 -17.41 -16.71
N GLN A 26 21.40 -18.31 -16.98
CA GLN A 26 21.70 -19.42 -16.08
C GLN A 26 22.24 -18.95 -14.72
N LYS A 27 23.06 -17.89 -14.69
CA LYS A 27 23.53 -17.27 -13.44
C LYS A 27 22.37 -16.68 -12.64
N VAL A 28 21.43 -15.99 -13.30
CA VAL A 28 20.24 -15.40 -12.67
C VAL A 28 19.34 -16.50 -12.11
N CYS A 29 18.98 -17.50 -12.92
CA CYS A 29 18.16 -18.64 -12.48
C CYS A 29 18.78 -19.37 -11.29
N ARG A 30 20.10 -19.62 -11.32
CA ARG A 30 20.82 -20.20 -10.18
C ARG A 30 20.65 -19.36 -8.92
N LYS A 31 20.87 -18.05 -8.98
CA LYS A 31 20.69 -17.17 -7.80
C LYS A 31 19.27 -17.20 -7.26
N ILE A 32 18.26 -17.14 -8.13
CA ILE A 32 16.84 -17.22 -7.72
C ILE A 32 16.57 -18.52 -6.95
N ALA A 33 17.06 -19.66 -7.47
CA ALA A 33 16.90 -20.97 -6.86
C ALA A 33 17.70 -21.12 -5.55
N THR A 34 18.97 -20.72 -5.55
CA THR A 34 19.88 -20.80 -4.40
C THR A 34 19.38 -19.97 -3.23
N HIS A 35 18.88 -18.76 -3.49
CA HIS A 35 18.29 -17.91 -2.46
C HIS A 35 16.83 -18.27 -2.13
N GLY A 36 16.24 -19.23 -2.85
CA GLY A 36 14.87 -19.70 -2.59
C GLY A 36 13.82 -18.60 -2.69
N LEU A 37 14.01 -17.61 -3.59
CA LEU A 37 13.13 -16.43 -3.67
C LEU A 37 11.68 -16.81 -3.94
N CYS A 38 11.48 -17.86 -4.75
CA CYS A 38 10.16 -18.38 -5.11
C CYS A 38 9.71 -19.58 -4.25
N ARG A 39 10.42 -19.92 -3.16
CA ARG A 39 9.95 -20.97 -2.23
C ARG A 39 8.67 -20.52 -1.53
N LYS A 40 7.81 -21.48 -1.21
CA LYS A 40 6.52 -21.23 -0.54
C LYS A 40 6.69 -20.36 0.70
N GLU A 41 7.64 -20.67 1.57
CA GLU A 41 7.96 -19.87 2.76
C GLU A 41 8.39 -18.43 2.44
N SER A 42 9.22 -18.21 1.42
CA SER A 42 9.65 -16.86 1.01
C SER A 42 8.47 -16.03 0.49
N LEU A 43 7.61 -16.64 -0.33
CA LEU A 43 6.42 -15.99 -0.86
C LEU A 43 5.38 -15.71 0.25
N GLN A 44 5.20 -16.63 1.19
CA GLN A 44 4.33 -16.42 2.35
C GLN A 44 4.82 -15.28 3.26
N LYS A 45 6.14 -15.19 3.49
CA LYS A 45 6.75 -14.07 4.23
C LYS A 45 6.56 -12.74 3.49
N LEU A 46 6.71 -12.73 2.17
CA LEU A 46 6.45 -11.55 1.34
C LEU A 46 4.99 -11.09 1.49
N LEU A 47 4.02 -11.99 1.34
CA LEU A 47 2.61 -11.65 1.51
C LEU A 47 2.30 -11.15 2.92
N HIS A 48 2.85 -11.80 3.95
CA HIS A 48 2.64 -11.39 5.33
C HIS A 48 3.22 -10.00 5.62
N SER A 49 4.48 -9.75 5.23
CA SER A 49 5.14 -8.46 5.42
C SER A 49 4.47 -7.34 4.64
N SER A 50 4.02 -7.61 3.40
CA SER A 50 3.23 -6.67 2.60
C SER A 50 1.93 -6.28 3.31
N ARG A 51 1.15 -7.26 3.80
CA ARG A 51 -0.10 -6.98 4.54
C ARG A 51 0.16 -6.19 5.81
N LYS A 52 1.21 -6.56 6.56
CA LYS A 52 1.61 -5.84 7.78
C LYS A 52 1.96 -4.39 7.47
N LEU A 53 2.74 -4.14 6.42
CA LEU A 53 3.10 -2.79 6.00
C LEU A 53 1.86 -1.99 5.59
N SER A 54 0.94 -2.58 4.81
CA SER A 54 -0.31 -1.91 4.44
C SER A 54 -1.12 -1.50 5.67
N LEU A 55 -1.23 -2.37 6.68
CA LEU A 55 -1.90 -2.05 7.94
C LEU A 55 -1.18 -0.94 8.71
N GLN A 56 0.16 -0.95 8.74
CA GLN A 56 0.93 0.12 9.37
C GLN A 56 0.71 1.48 8.68
N VAL A 57 0.67 1.49 7.34
CA VAL A 57 0.37 2.70 6.56
C VAL A 57 -1.06 3.19 6.83
N LEU A 58 -2.04 2.29 6.86
CA LEU A 58 -3.42 2.66 7.18
C LEU A 58 -3.55 3.24 8.60
N ASN A 59 -2.92 2.60 9.59
CA ASN A 59 -2.89 3.10 10.96
C ASN A 59 -2.20 4.46 11.06
N PHE A 60 -1.11 4.65 10.31
CA PHE A 60 -0.42 5.93 10.22
C PHE A 60 -1.35 7.00 9.65
N VAL A 61 -1.99 6.77 8.50
CA VAL A 61 -2.94 7.72 7.91
C VAL A 61 -4.07 8.06 8.89
N HIS A 62 -4.65 7.04 9.53
CA HIS A 62 -5.72 7.23 10.51
C HIS A 62 -5.28 8.11 11.69
N SER A 63 -4.04 7.98 12.17
CA SER A 63 -3.54 8.79 13.29
C SER A 63 -3.44 10.30 13.01
N PHE A 64 -3.42 10.70 11.74
CA PHE A 64 -3.39 12.12 11.32
C PHE A 64 -4.70 12.59 10.68
N GLN A 65 -5.70 11.71 10.60
CA GLN A 65 -7.02 12.03 10.07
C GLN A 65 -7.90 12.63 11.18
N GLU A 66 -7.47 13.76 11.73
CA GLU A 66 -8.28 14.56 12.64
C GLU A 66 -9.34 15.30 11.80
N GLY A 67 -10.58 14.80 11.77
CA GLY A 67 -11.71 15.61 11.31
C GLY A 67 -12.75 14.99 10.37
N ILE A 68 -12.79 13.67 10.17
CA ILE A 68 -14.01 13.06 9.60
C ILE A 68 -15.07 12.87 10.68
N SER A 69 -14.66 12.58 11.92
CA SER A 69 -15.60 12.35 13.03
C SER A 69 -16.16 13.63 13.68
N THR A 70 -15.59 14.82 13.41
CA THR A 70 -16.04 16.08 14.04
C THR A 70 -17.10 16.81 13.24
N LEU A 71 -17.36 16.43 11.98
CA LEU A 71 -18.54 16.93 11.27
C LEU A 71 -19.84 16.30 11.84
N ASP A 72 -19.75 15.08 12.39
CA ASP A 72 -20.87 14.41 13.06
C ASP A 72 -21.18 14.95 14.47
N GLN A 73 -20.26 15.68 15.12
CA GLN A 73 -20.48 16.22 16.47
C GLN A 73 -21.05 17.64 16.51
N LEU A 74 -21.09 18.36 15.38
CA LEU A 74 -21.74 19.69 15.30
C LEU A 74 -23.21 19.62 14.85
N HIS A 75 -23.76 18.42 14.64
CA HIS A 75 -25.15 18.22 14.25
C HIS A 75 -26.03 17.66 15.38
N ASP A 76 -25.60 17.76 16.64
CA ASP A 76 -26.40 17.35 17.81
C ASP A 76 -27.25 18.50 18.40
N ALA A 77 -27.75 19.37 17.52
CA ALA A 77 -28.82 20.32 17.85
C ALA A 77 -30.02 20.10 16.92
N GLY A 78 -30.60 18.90 17.04
CA GLY A 78 -31.95 18.61 16.57
C GLY A 78 -32.02 18.08 15.14
N SER A 79 -32.17 16.77 15.00
CA SER A 79 -33.45 16.17 14.56
C SER A 79 -33.24 14.69 14.31
N SER A 80 -34.10 13.87 14.92
CA SER A 80 -34.18 12.42 14.73
C SER A 80 -34.32 12.03 13.25
N GLY A 81 -33.53 11.06 12.77
CA GLY A 81 -33.91 10.31 11.57
C GLY A 81 -32.78 9.69 10.74
N SER A 82 -32.75 8.35 10.77
CA SER A 82 -32.40 7.47 9.64
C SER A 82 -30.93 7.40 9.16
N LEU A 83 -30.26 6.34 9.63
CA LEU A 83 -29.50 5.36 8.84
C LEU A 83 -29.06 5.78 7.42
N LEU A 84 -27.73 5.79 7.23
CA LEU A 84 -27.05 5.54 5.95
C LEU A 84 -27.38 6.54 4.83
N GLN A 85 -26.86 7.77 4.90
CA GLN A 85 -26.63 8.56 3.69
C GLN A 85 -25.17 8.41 3.23
N PRO A 86 -24.93 7.98 1.97
CA PRO A 86 -23.61 8.09 1.38
C PRO A 86 -23.29 9.58 1.24
N LEU A 87 -22.13 9.99 1.76
CA LEU A 87 -21.55 11.32 1.56
C LEU A 87 -21.72 11.68 0.08
N SER A 88 -22.56 12.68 -0.19
CA SER A 88 -22.90 13.14 -1.53
C SER A 88 -21.63 13.34 -2.35
N ALA A 89 -21.51 12.59 -3.45
CA ALA A 89 -20.37 12.59 -4.36
C ALA A 89 -20.11 13.92 -5.10
N ASP A 90 -20.77 14.99 -4.69
CA ASP A 90 -20.71 16.34 -5.26
C ASP A 90 -19.83 17.31 -4.43
N MET A 91 -19.42 16.89 -3.23
CA MET A 91 -18.46 17.63 -2.42
C MET A 91 -17.06 17.12 -2.75
N GLY A 92 -16.30 17.89 -3.53
CA GLY A 92 -14.94 17.57 -3.93
C GLY A 92 -14.00 17.21 -2.78
N VAL A 93 -12.80 16.74 -3.12
CA VAL A 93 -11.77 16.35 -2.13
C VAL A 93 -11.59 17.46 -1.09
N PRO A 94 -11.68 17.17 0.22
CA PRO A 94 -11.57 18.20 1.25
C PRO A 94 -10.24 18.95 1.13
N LEU A 95 -10.30 20.27 1.26
CA LEU A 95 -9.11 21.10 1.23
C LEU A 95 -8.21 20.77 2.43
N PRO A 96 -6.87 20.82 2.28
CA PRO A 96 -5.95 20.60 3.39
C PRO A 96 -6.20 21.59 4.53
N ALA A 97 -6.51 21.09 5.74
CA ALA A 97 -6.80 21.91 6.91
C ALA A 97 -5.54 22.25 7.74
N LYS A 98 -4.49 21.43 7.63
CA LYS A 98 -3.25 21.56 8.42
C LYS A 98 -2.03 21.47 7.52
N ASN A 99 -1.01 22.26 7.83
CA ASN A 99 0.31 22.10 7.23
C ASN A 99 1.05 21.00 7.99
N LEU A 100 1.69 20.08 7.26
CA LEU A 100 2.45 18.98 7.86
C LEU A 100 3.92 19.09 7.48
N MET A 101 4.81 18.74 8.41
CA MET A 101 6.25 18.61 8.22
C MET A 101 6.64 17.15 8.42
N PHE A 102 7.38 16.58 7.46
CA PHE A 102 8.07 15.31 7.68
C PHE A 102 9.57 15.58 7.83
N LYS A 103 10.11 15.33 9.03
CA LYS A 103 11.53 15.54 9.33
C LYS A 103 12.03 14.40 10.22
N GLU A 104 13.21 13.88 9.91
CA GLU A 104 13.89 12.85 10.70
C GLU A 104 13.04 11.59 10.95
N GLY A 105 12.17 11.23 9.99
CA GLY A 105 11.31 10.04 10.12
C GLY A 105 10.01 10.29 10.89
N VAL A 106 9.73 11.52 11.32
CA VAL A 106 8.54 11.90 12.08
C VAL A 106 7.68 12.85 11.26
N LEU A 107 6.37 12.58 11.21
CA LEU A 107 5.36 13.49 10.66
C LEU A 107 4.76 14.31 11.80
N SER A 108 4.76 15.64 11.69
CA SER A 108 4.22 16.56 12.68
C SER A 108 3.49 17.73 12.03
N GLU A 109 2.74 18.50 12.80
CA GLU A 109 2.12 19.75 12.31
C GLU A 109 3.19 20.84 12.10
N TRP A 110 3.10 21.56 10.99
CA TRP A 110 3.97 22.69 10.64
C TRP A 110 3.27 24.01 11.01
N ASN A 111 3.83 24.77 11.94
CA ASN A 111 3.25 26.01 12.48
C ASN A 111 3.53 27.29 11.66
N GLY A 112 4.24 27.18 10.54
CA GLY A 112 4.49 28.27 9.58
C GLY A 112 5.87 28.91 9.73
N TRP A 113 6.61 28.59 10.79
CA TRP A 113 7.94 29.16 11.01
C TRP A 113 9.02 28.35 10.27
N SER A 114 9.96 29.06 9.63
CA SER A 114 11.15 28.42 9.09
C SER A 114 11.92 27.74 10.22
N PRO A 115 12.47 26.53 10.03
CA PRO A 115 13.41 25.97 10.99
C PRO A 115 14.53 26.99 11.17
N SER A 116 14.72 27.48 12.38
CA SER A 116 15.82 28.41 12.69
C SER A 116 17.13 27.78 12.24
N SER A 117 17.83 28.43 11.30
CA SER A 117 19.18 28.05 10.90
C SER A 117 20.09 28.22 12.11
N VAL A 118 20.47 27.09 12.72
CA VAL A 118 21.56 27.01 13.68
C VAL A 118 22.67 26.21 13.02
#